data_AF-A0A067EKG3-F1
#
_entry.id   AF-A0A067EKG3-F1
#
_cell.length_a   1.000
_cell.length_b   1.000
_cell.length_c   1.000
_cell.angle_alpha   90.00
_cell.angle_beta   90.00
_cell.angle_gamma   90.00
#
_symmetry.space_group_name_H-M   'P 1'
#
loop_
_entity.id
_entity.type
_entity.pdbx_description
1 polymer ?
#
loop_
_entity_poly.entity_id
_entity_poly.type
_entity_poly.pdbx_seq_one_letter_code
_entity_poly.pdbx_strand_id
1 'polypeptide(L)' 'MTMRKFSLLLCIYVVLIVSLTMVAYTVKAQQCGRQGLDRPCPNNLCCSQFGFCGSTYDYCSPSENCQFNCWPPAAAGN' A
#
# COMPACT_ATOMS: atom_id res chain seq x y z
N MET A 1 -39.69 3.62 24.90
CA MET A 1 -38.83 2.48 24.46
C MET A 1 -38.38 2.57 22.98
N THR A 2 -38.80 3.57 22.22
CA THR A 2 -38.43 3.83 20.82
C THR A 2 -37.06 4.51 20.65
N MET A 3 -36.63 5.34 21.61
CA MET A 3 -35.37 6.10 21.50
C MET A 3 -34.09 5.27 21.64
N ARG A 4 -34.07 4.23 22.50
CA ARG A 4 -32.93 3.29 22.61
C ARG A 4 -32.77 2.44 21.35
N LYS A 5 -33.88 2.07 20.69
CA LYS A 5 -33.87 1.37 19.41
C LYS A 5 -33.34 2.26 18.27
N PHE A 6 -33.74 3.54 18.26
CA PHE A 6 -33.23 4.51 17.27
C PHE A 6 -31.72 4.75 17.42
N SER A 7 -31.23 4.86 18.65
CA SER A 7 -29.79 4.96 18.95
C SER A 7 -29.02 3.70 18.54
N LEU A 8 -29.58 2.50 18.77
CA LEU A 8 -28.96 1.25 18.35
C LEU A 8 -28.93 1.09 16.82
N LEU A 9 -30.00 1.47 16.13
CA LEU A 9 -30.08 1.46 14.67
C LEU A 9 -29.09 2.45 14.03
N LEU A 10 -28.93 3.64 14.61
CA LEU A 10 -27.92 4.61 14.19
C LEU A 10 -26.50 4.05 14.37
N CYS A 11 -26.19 3.42 15.51
CA CYS A 11 -24.88 2.80 15.73
C CYS A 11 -24.61 1.65 14.74
N ILE A 12 -25.59 0.79 14.48
CA ILE A 12 -25.44 -0.29 13.50
C ILE A 12 -25.19 0.29 12.11
N TYR A 13 -25.93 1.32 11.71
CA TYR A 13 -25.73 2.01 10.43
C TYR A 13 -24.33 2.62 10.31
N VAL A 14 -23.85 3.29 11.37
CA VAL A 14 -22.49 3.86 11.41
C VAL A 14 -21.42 2.77 11.32
N VAL A 15 -21.57 1.66 12.06
CA VAL A 15 -20.62 0.53 12.01
C VAL A 15 -20.58 -0.11 10.63
N LEU A 16 -21.73 -0.25 9.96
CA LEU A 16 -21.82 -0.76 8.60
C LEU A 16 -21.16 0.17 7.56
N ILE A 17 -21.30 1.49 7.73
CA ILE A 17 -20.59 2.46 6.88
C ILE A 17 -19.09 2.38 7.12
N VAL A 18 -18.65 2.35 8.37
CA VAL A 18 -17.22 2.29 8.72
C VAL A 18 -16.59 1.00 8.19
N SER A 19 -17.24 -0.16 8.36
CA SER A 19 -16.73 -1.42 7.82
C SER A 19 -16.66 -1.42 6.29
N LEU A 20 -17.66 -0.87 5.60
CA LEU A 20 -17.67 -0.75 4.15
C LEU A 20 -16.54 0.16 3.63
N THR A 21 -16.31 1.30 4.29
CA THR A 21 -15.21 2.20 3.91
C THR A 21 -13.85 1.56 4.12
N MET A 22 -13.64 0.83 5.23
CA MET A 22 -12.38 0.11 5.51
C MET A 22 -12.02 -0.90 4.41
N VAL A 23 -13.00 -1.65 3.89
CA VAL A 23 -12.77 -2.60 2.78
C VAL A 23 -12.41 -1.88 1.48
N ALA A 24 -12.94 -0.68 1.25
CA ALA A 24 -12.59 0.12 0.07
C ALA A 24 -11.17 0.72 0.18
N TYR A 25 -10.64 0.94 1.39
CA TYR A 25 -9.27 1.48 1.55
C TYR A 25 -8.17 0.44 1.31
N THR A 26 -8.47 -0.86 1.35
CA THR A 26 -7.45 -1.92 1.19
C THR A 26 -7.12 -2.26 -0.27
N VAL A 27 -7.74 -1.60 -1.26
CA VAL A 27 -7.47 -1.86 -2.69
C VAL A 27 -6.31 -1.04 -3.28
N LYS A 28 -5.32 -0.66 -2.47
CA LYS A 28 -4.03 -0.17 -2.99
C LYS A 28 -3.31 -1.36 -3.62
N ALA A 29 -3.64 -1.68 -4.88
CA ALA A 29 -2.90 -2.65 -5.66
C ALA A 29 -1.42 -2.22 -5.68
N GLN A 30 -0.57 -3.07 -5.13
CA GLN A 30 0.87 -2.87 -5.20
C GLN A 30 1.28 -2.78 -6.67
N GLN A 31 2.14 -1.82 -6.98
CA GLN A 31 2.45 -1.38 -8.34
C GLN A 31 3.46 -2.30 -9.04
N CYS A 32 4.28 -3.01 -8.25
CA CYS A 32 5.40 -3.79 -8.75
C CYS A 32 5.73 -4.96 -7.82
N GLY A 33 6.67 -5.81 -8.25
CA GLY A 33 7.22 -6.87 -7.40
C GLY A 33 6.24 -8.01 -7.19
N ARG A 34 6.54 -8.89 -6.23
CA ARG A 34 5.73 -10.08 -5.93
C ARG A 34 4.29 -9.72 -5.57
N GLN A 35 4.10 -8.55 -4.98
CA GLN A 35 2.80 -8.02 -4.63
C GLN A 35 2.04 -7.45 -5.84
N GLY A 36 2.76 -6.97 -6.86
CA GLY A 36 2.23 -6.39 -8.09
C GLY A 36 2.31 -7.32 -9.30
N LEU A 37 2.07 -8.63 -9.12
CA LEU A 37 2.11 -9.65 -10.19
C LEU A 37 3.46 -9.71 -10.92
N ASP A 38 4.55 -9.54 -10.18
CA ASP A 38 5.93 -9.52 -10.68
C ASP A 38 6.17 -8.48 -11.79
N ARG A 39 5.36 -7.41 -11.82
CA ARG A 39 5.51 -6.33 -12.78
C ARG A 39 6.66 -5.40 -12.38
N PRO A 40 7.45 -4.90 -13.33
CA PRO A 40 8.40 -3.82 -13.08
C PRO A 40 7.68 -2.48 -12.95
N CYS A 41 8.35 -1.52 -12.33
CA CYS A 41 7.88 -0.14 -12.31
C CYS A 41 8.06 0.54 -13.67
N PRO A 42 7.16 1.48 -14.04
CA PRO A 42 7.37 2.33 -15.21
C PRO A 42 8.59 3.24 -15.02
N ASN A 43 9.12 3.76 -16.12
CA ASN A 43 10.28 4.69 -16.14
C ASN A 43 11.56 4.16 -15.47
N ASN A 44 11.72 2.83 -15.36
CA ASN A 44 12.83 2.22 -14.64
C ASN A 44 12.96 2.75 -13.20
N LEU A 45 11.83 2.98 -12.52
CA LEU A 45 11.86 3.24 -11.08
C LEU A 45 12.19 1.95 -10.30
N CYS A 46 12.71 2.11 -9.10
CA CYS A 46 12.99 0.99 -8.22
C CYS A 46 11.69 0.46 -7.62
N CYS A 47 11.62 -0.86 -7.44
CA CYS A 47 10.53 -1.50 -6.73
C CYS A 47 10.95 -1.79 -5.29
N SER A 48 10.32 -1.10 -4.32
CA SER A 48 10.54 -1.34 -2.89
C SER A 48 10.12 -2.76 -2.48
N GLN A 49 10.55 -3.21 -1.30
CA GLN A 49 10.11 -4.48 -0.71
C GLN A 49 8.59 -4.61 -0.55
N PHE A 50 7.88 -3.47 -0.48
CA PHE A 50 6.44 -3.40 -0.31
C PHE A 50 5.66 -3.37 -1.63
N GLY A 51 6.35 -3.39 -2.77
CA GLY A 51 5.71 -3.37 -4.09
C GLY A 51 5.26 -1.98 -4.53
N PHE A 52 5.93 -0.93 -4.07
CA PHE A 52 5.72 0.45 -4.54
C PHE A 52 6.91 0.94 -5.35
N CYS A 53 6.62 1.81 -6.32
CA CYS A 53 7.60 2.39 -7.23
C CYS A 53 8.13 3.72 -6.70
N GLY A 54 9.45 3.91 -6.75
CA GLY A 54 10.10 5.15 -6.33
C GLY A 54 11.59 5.18 -6.70
N SER A 55 12.25 6.27 -6.34
CA SER A 55 13.67 6.51 -6.66
C SER A 55 14.52 6.90 -5.46
N THR A 56 13.96 6.86 -4.25
CA THR A 56 14.69 7.15 -3.01
C THR A 56 15.31 5.88 -2.42
N TYR A 57 16.17 6.05 -1.43
CA TYR A 57 16.88 4.96 -0.75
C TYR A 57 15.95 3.82 -0.30
N ASP A 58 14.81 4.14 0.31
CA ASP A 58 13.83 3.16 0.80
C ASP A 58 13.22 2.26 -0.29
N TYR A 59 13.33 2.68 -1.56
CA TYR A 59 12.82 1.96 -2.72
C TYR A 59 13.94 1.24 -3.47
N CYS A 60 15.13 1.84 -3.52
CA CYS A 60 16.22 1.40 -4.39
C CYS A 60 17.33 0.64 -3.65
N SER A 61 17.44 0.76 -2.33
CA SER A 61 18.53 0.16 -1.58
C SER A 61 18.39 -1.36 -1.51
N PRO A 62 19.45 -2.12 -1.82
CA PRO A 62 19.49 -3.56 -1.56
C PRO A 62 19.32 -3.89 -0.07
N SER A 63 19.73 -2.99 0.85
CA SER A 63 19.55 -3.18 2.30
C SER A 63 18.08 -3.15 2.72
N GLU A 64 17.25 -2.41 1.98
CA GLU A 64 15.80 -2.28 2.20
C GLU A 64 14.99 -3.33 1.41
N ASN A 65 15.65 -4.40 0.96
CA ASN A 65 15.08 -5.51 0.19
C ASN A 65 14.38 -5.07 -1.11
N CYS A 66 14.99 -4.13 -1.84
CA CYS A 66 14.53 -3.77 -3.18
C CYS A 66 14.36 -5.00 -4.09
N GLN A 67 13.26 -5.03 -4.88
CA GLN A 67 12.85 -6.16 -5.72
C GLN A 67 13.27 -6.02 -7.19
N PHE A 68 13.20 -4.81 -7.76
CA PHE A 68 13.51 -4.52 -9.16
C PHE A 68 14.23 -3.18 -9.32
N ASN A 69 15.12 -3.11 -10.32
CA ASN A 69 15.89 -1.92 -10.69
C ASN A 69 16.60 -1.23 -9.51
N CYS A 70 17.17 -2.05 -8.62
CA CYS A 70 17.83 -1.59 -7.41
C CYS A 70 19.15 -0.88 -7.73
N TRP A 71 19.59 0.01 -6.85
CA TRP A 71 20.89 0.61 -6.98
C TRP A 71 21.99 -0.45 -6.88
N PRO A 72 23.08 -0.30 -7.65
CA PRO A 72 24.25 -1.12 -7.42
C PRO A 72 24.73 -0.93 -5.97
N PRO A 73 25.37 -1.93 -5.36
CA PRO A 73 25.74 -1.96 -3.95
C PRO A 73 26.75 -0.87 -3.48
N ALA A 74 26.91 0.22 -4.23
CA ALA A 74 27.70 1.40 -3.86
C ALA A 74 27.09 2.76 -4.31
N ALA A 75 25.88 2.82 -4.89
CA ALA A 75 25.28 4.06 -5.41
C ALA A 75 24.21 4.68 -4.50
N ALA A 76 24.38 4.55 -3.18
CA ALA A 76 23.69 5.43 -2.24
C ALA A 76 24.44 6.77 -2.19
N GLY A 77 24.17 7.65 -3.16
CA GLY A 77 24.56 9.06 -3.09
C GLY A 77 25.21 9.61 -4.35
N ASN A 78 24.47 10.45 -5.07
CA ASN A 78 24.78 11.86 -5.36
C ASN A 78 23.48 12.59 -5.69
#